data_AF-A0A0E4AZT1-F1
#
_entry.id   AF-A0A0E4AZT1-F1
#
_cell.length_a   1.000
_cell.length_b   1.000
_cell.length_c   1.000
_cell.angle_alpha   90.00
_cell.angle_beta   90.00
_cell.angle_gamma   90.00
#
_symmetry.space_group_name_H-M   'P 1'
#
loop_
_entity.id
_entity.type
_entity.pdbx_description
1 polymer ?
#
loop_
_entity_poly.entity_id
_entity_poly.type
_entity_poly.pdbx_seq_one_letter_code
_entity_poly.pdbx_strand_id
1 'polypeptide(L)'
;SSLLNTDMKRELDHLGRFFHLAVDCKKKIGFGGQFLIEPKPKEPTAHQYDFDAAACINFLRAYGLTDHFKLNIETNHATLAGHTMMHELIYASIQGLLGSVDANRGDLLL
;
A
#
# COMPACT_ATOMS: atom_id res chain seq x y z
N SER A 1 -9.03 3.52 16.66
CA SER A 1 -9.34 4.93 16.33
C SER A 1 -10.65 4.99 15.58
N SER A 2 -11.28 6.16 15.48
CA SER A 2 -12.49 6.38 14.66
C SER A 2 -12.34 7.68 13.88
N LEU A 3 -13.12 7.90 12.83
CA LEU A 3 -13.04 9.15 12.07
C LEU A 3 -13.34 10.39 12.91
N LEU A 4 -14.08 10.25 14.02
CA LEU A 4 -14.39 11.36 14.93
C LEU A 4 -13.15 11.94 15.62
N ASN A 5 -12.06 11.18 15.69
CA ASN A 5 -10.80 11.60 16.32
C ASN A 5 -9.59 11.51 15.38
N THR A 6 -9.82 11.48 14.07
CA THR A 6 -8.78 11.33 13.06
C THR A 6 -8.80 12.50 12.09
N ASP A 7 -7.66 13.19 11.98
CA ASP A 7 -7.39 14.12 10.87
C ASP A 7 -6.67 13.35 9.76
N MET A 8 -7.46 12.78 8.84
CA MET A 8 -6.94 11.91 7.78
C MET A 8 -5.93 12.64 6.89
N LYS A 9 -6.17 13.92 6.58
CA LYS A 9 -5.27 14.68 5.69
C LYS A 9 -3.90 14.83 6.35
N ARG A 10 -3.89 15.18 7.63
CA ARG A 10 -2.65 15.33 8.39
C ARG A 10 -1.91 14.00 8.54
N GLU A 11 -2.61 12.90 8.82
CA GLU A 11 -2.00 11.58 8.94
C GLU A 11 -1.40 11.12 7.60
N LEU A 12 -2.11 11.29 6.48
CA LEU A 12 -1.59 10.98 5.14
C LEU A 12 -0.38 11.86 4.78
N ASP A 13 -0.39 13.14 5.15
CA ASP A 13 0.75 14.05 4.95
C ASP A 13 1.97 13.63 5.75
N HIS A 14 1.77 13.18 7.00
CA HIS A 14 2.85 12.63 7.81
C HIS A 14 3.41 11.34 7.21
N LEU A 15 2.54 10.45 6.71
CA LEU A 15 2.96 9.21 6.05
C LEU A 15 3.78 9.49 4.79
N GLY A 16 3.31 10.43 3.94
CA GLY A 16 4.03 10.84 2.74
C GLY A 16 5.40 11.42 3.08
N ARG A 17 5.48 12.29 4.09
CA ARG A 17 6.76 12.82 4.59
C ARG A 17 7.68 11.71 5.11
N PHE A 18 7.15 10.75 5.84
CA PHE A 18 7.92 9.63 6.37
C PHE A 18 8.53 8.78 5.23
N PHE A 19 7.78 8.50 4.17
CA PHE A 19 8.30 7.76 3.03
C PHE A 19 9.38 8.51 2.26
N HIS A 20 9.26 9.83 2.10
CA HIS A 20 10.35 10.65 1.54
C HIS A 20 11.63 10.55 2.38
N LEU A 21 11.52 10.63 3.71
CA LEU A 21 12.67 10.46 4.60
C LEU A 21 13.30 9.05 4.48
N ALA A 22 12.49 8.01 4.33
CA ALA A 22 12.96 6.65 4.10
C ALA A 22 13.71 6.53 2.75
N VAL A 23 13.19 7.15 1.70
CA VAL A 23 13.84 7.21 0.38
C VAL A 23 15.18 7.94 0.44
N ASP A 24 15.26 9.07 1.15
CA ASP A 24 16.51 9.81 1.33
C ASP A 24 17.55 8.98 2.08
N CYS A 25 17.12 8.26 3.12
CA CYS A 25 17.98 7.32 3.84
C CYS A 25 18.49 6.21 2.92
N LYS A 26 17.60 5.58 2.14
CA LYS A 26 17.95 4.55 1.14
C LYS A 26 19.05 5.05 0.18
N LYS A 27 18.90 6.27 -0.35
CA LYS A 27 19.90 6.90 -1.24
C LYS A 27 21.22 7.12 -0.51
N LYS A 28 21.17 7.63 0.72
CA LYS A 28 22.36 7.92 1.55
C LYS A 28 23.19 6.67 1.86
N ILE A 29 22.54 5.53 2.11
CA ILE A 29 23.23 4.27 2.42
C ILE A 29 23.54 3.42 1.17
N GLY A 30 23.13 3.86 -0.02
CA GLY A 30 23.34 3.13 -1.27
C GLY A 30 22.51 1.84 -1.40
N PHE A 31 21.35 1.75 -0.73
CA PHE A 31 20.50 0.57 -0.84
C PHE A 31 19.79 0.53 -2.20
N GLY A 32 20.12 -0.48 -3.02
CA GLY A 32 19.60 -0.63 -4.38
C GLY A 32 18.27 -1.39 -4.50
N GLY A 33 17.74 -1.96 -3.41
CA GLY A 33 16.52 -2.77 -3.46
C GLY A 33 15.24 -1.96 -3.68
N GLN A 34 14.20 -2.60 -4.22
CA GLN A 34 12.88 -1.98 -4.42
C GLN A 34 12.15 -1.82 -3.07
N PHE A 35 11.59 -0.65 -2.78
CA PHE A 35 10.66 -0.51 -1.66
C PHE A 35 9.27 -0.99 -2.06
N LEU A 36 8.57 -1.60 -1.11
CA LEU A 36 7.24 -2.14 -1.30
C LEU A 36 6.27 -1.53 -0.29
N ILE A 37 5.05 -1.24 -0.74
CA ILE A 37 3.88 -1.02 0.11
C ILE A 37 2.99 -2.24 -0.05
N GLU A 38 2.45 -2.76 1.03
CA GLU A 38 1.56 -3.90 1.03
C GLU A 38 0.15 -3.43 1.34
N PRO A 39 -0.78 -3.45 0.36
CA PRO A 39 -2.14 -3.03 0.62
C PRO A 39 -2.82 -3.98 1.62
N LYS A 40 -3.54 -3.39 2.57
CA LYS A 40 -4.43 -4.08 3.49
C LYS A 40 -5.60 -3.14 3.85
N PRO A 41 -6.86 -3.58 3.77
CA PRO A 41 -8.02 -2.70 3.98
C PRO A 41 -8.30 -2.38 5.45
N LYS A 42 -8.00 -3.31 6.35
CA LYS A 42 -8.34 -3.31 7.79
C LYS A 42 -7.60 -4.44 8.52
N GLU A 43 -7.68 -4.41 9.85
CA GLU A 43 -7.01 -5.27 10.85
C GLU A 43 -5.54 -4.92 11.15
N PRO A 44 -5.23 -4.36 12.34
CA PRO A 44 -6.11 -4.19 13.53
C PRO A 44 -6.96 -2.92 13.51
N THR A 45 -6.81 -2.04 12.51
CA THR A 45 -7.59 -0.81 12.42
C THR A 45 -8.94 -1.06 11.73
N ALA A 46 -9.91 -0.17 11.98
CA ALA A 46 -11.20 -0.21 11.28
C ALA A 46 -11.08 0.13 9.78
N HIS A 47 -10.11 0.98 9.43
CA HIS A 47 -9.71 1.31 8.07
C HIS A 47 -8.21 1.55 8.05
N GLN A 48 -7.51 0.93 7.12
CA GLN A 48 -6.10 1.21 6.80
C GLN A 48 -6.07 2.04 5.51
N TYR A 49 -5.18 3.04 5.47
CA TYR A 49 -5.11 4.00 4.36
C TYR A 49 -4.63 3.37 3.05
N ASP A 50 -3.74 2.41 3.16
CA ASP A 50 -3.23 1.52 2.12
C ASP A 50 -4.24 0.42 1.78
N PHE A 51 -5.48 0.81 1.46
CA PHE A 51 -6.63 -0.09 1.46
C PHE A 51 -6.57 -1.23 0.43
N ASP A 52 -6.28 -0.87 -0.82
CA ASP A 52 -6.12 -1.74 -1.97
C ASP A 52 -5.05 -1.16 -2.92
N ALA A 53 -4.77 -1.85 -4.03
CA ALA A 53 -3.80 -1.41 -5.01
C ALA A 53 -4.13 -0.01 -5.58
N ALA A 54 -5.40 0.30 -5.82
CA ALA A 54 -5.82 1.58 -6.36
C ALA A 54 -5.59 2.74 -5.40
N ALA A 55 -5.96 2.56 -4.12
CA ALA A 55 -5.72 3.54 -3.06
C ALA A 55 -4.23 3.80 -2.85
N CYS A 56 -3.42 2.73 -2.79
CA CYS A 56 -1.97 2.83 -2.63
C CYS A 56 -1.32 3.58 -3.80
N ILE A 57 -1.70 3.26 -5.04
CA ILE A 57 -1.16 3.92 -6.24
C ILE A 57 -1.57 5.39 -6.28
N ASN A 58 -2.80 5.71 -5.90
CA ASN A 58 -3.25 7.10 -5.80
C ASN A 58 -2.45 7.89 -4.75
N PHE A 59 -2.22 7.30 -3.58
CA PHE A 59 -1.36 7.89 -2.54
C PHE A 59 0.07 8.14 -3.08
N LEU A 60 0.68 7.14 -3.71
CA LEU A 60 2.02 7.28 -4.29
C LEU A 60 2.08 8.39 -5.33
N ARG A 61 1.05 8.55 -6.18
CA ARG A 61 0.96 9.65 -7.14
C ARG A 61 0.83 11.00 -6.46
N ALA A 62 -0.08 11.11 -5.49
CA ALA A 62 -0.35 12.35 -4.77
C ALA A 62 0.89 12.91 -4.06
N TYR A 63 1.80 12.03 -3.61
CA TYR A 63 3.04 12.43 -2.91
C TYR A 63 4.30 12.31 -3.78
N GLY A 64 4.21 12.00 -5.08
CA GLY A 64 5.37 11.91 -5.98
C GLY A 64 6.34 10.78 -5.63
N LEU A 65 5.82 9.62 -5.25
CA LEU A 65 6.59 8.46 -4.76
C LEU A 65 6.55 7.24 -5.71
N THR A 66 5.91 7.35 -6.86
CA THR A 66 5.72 6.24 -7.83
C THR A 66 7.03 5.66 -8.36
N ASP A 67 8.10 6.47 -8.42
CA ASP A 67 9.41 6.02 -8.91
C ASP A 67 10.24 5.31 -7.84
N HIS A 68 9.72 5.20 -6.61
CA HIS A 68 10.45 4.70 -5.45
C HIS A 68 9.83 3.46 -4.83
N PHE A 69 8.52 3.27 -4.99
CA PHE A 69 7.76 2.18 -4.40
C PHE A 69 7.04 1.35 -5.47
N LYS A 70 6.87 0.07 -5.19
CA LYS A 70 5.95 -0.85 -5.89
C LYS A 70 5.03 -1.51 -4.85
N LEU A 71 4.11 -2.33 -5.30
CA LEU A 71 3.18 -3.03 -4.42
C LEU A 71 3.62 -4.47 -4.14
N ASN A 72 3.47 -4.90 -2.89
CA ASN A 72 3.46 -6.29 -2.47
C ASN A 72 1.99 -6.71 -2.33
N ILE A 73 1.48 -7.60 -3.19
CA ILE A 73 0.07 -7.98 -3.17
C ILE A 73 -0.12 -9.26 -2.36
N GLU A 74 -0.97 -9.23 -1.34
CA GLU A 74 -1.34 -10.40 -0.54
C GLU A 74 -2.76 -10.88 -0.89
N THR A 75 -2.95 -12.18 -1.11
CA THR A 75 -4.25 -12.76 -1.47
C THR A 75 -5.34 -12.49 -0.43
N ASN A 76 -5.05 -12.70 0.86
CA ASN A 76 -6.03 -12.50 1.92
C ASN A 76 -6.45 -11.03 2.04
N HIS A 77 -5.49 -10.10 1.90
CA HIS A 77 -5.77 -8.67 1.92
C HIS A 77 -6.63 -8.24 0.72
N ALA A 78 -6.36 -8.77 -0.47
CA ALA A 78 -7.19 -8.54 -1.65
C ALA A 78 -8.64 -8.96 -1.40
N THR A 79 -8.86 -10.16 -0.86
CA THR A 79 -10.22 -10.63 -0.54
C THR A 79 -10.88 -9.84 0.57
N LEU A 80 -10.13 -9.43 1.60
CA LEU A 80 -10.63 -8.63 2.70
C LEU A 80 -11.08 -7.23 2.24
N ALA A 81 -10.53 -6.74 1.12
CA ALA A 81 -10.86 -5.47 0.49
C ALA A 81 -12.08 -5.56 -0.45
N GLY A 82 -12.62 -6.77 -0.64
CA GLY A 82 -13.73 -7.04 -1.56
C GLY A 82 -13.30 -7.31 -3.00
N HIS A 83 -11.99 -7.53 -3.24
CA HIS A 83 -11.43 -7.78 -4.56
C HIS A 83 -10.97 -9.24 -4.71
N THR A 84 -10.78 -9.68 -5.95
CA THR A 84 -10.05 -10.94 -6.19
C THR A 84 -8.55 -10.66 -6.22
N MET A 85 -7.73 -11.64 -5.85
CA MET A 85 -6.27 -11.55 -6.01
C MET A 85 -5.87 -11.21 -7.46
N MET A 86 -6.56 -11.79 -8.45
CA MET A 86 -6.28 -11.51 -9.85
C MET A 86 -6.59 -10.06 -10.25
N HIS A 87 -7.63 -9.46 -9.65
CA HIS A 87 -7.92 -8.04 -9.85
C HIS A 87 -6.75 -7.18 -9.41
N GLU A 88 -6.27 -7.37 -8.17
CA GLU A 88 -5.18 -6.59 -7.59
C GLU A 88 -3.86 -6.77 -8.37
N LEU A 89 -3.54 -8.01 -8.76
CA LEU A 89 -2.35 -8.31 -9.58
C LEU A 89 -2.40 -7.63 -10.94
N ILE A 90 -3.52 -7.74 -11.66
CA ILE A 90 -3.68 -7.14 -12.99
C ILE A 90 -3.64 -5.62 -12.85
N TYR A 91 -4.36 -5.06 -11.89
CA TYR A 91 -4.38 -3.60 -11.68
C TYR A 91 -2.97 -3.06 -11.37
N ALA A 92 -2.24 -3.66 -10.42
CA ALA A 92 -0.87 -3.25 -10.13
C ALA A 92 0.06 -3.41 -11.35
N SER A 93 -0.11 -4.49 -12.13
CA SER A 93 0.70 -4.78 -13.31
C SER A 93 0.49 -3.76 -14.43
N ILE A 94 -0.76 -3.44 -14.79
CA ILE A 94 -1.05 -2.46 -15.86
C ILE A 94 -0.63 -1.04 -15.50
N GLN A 95 -0.49 -0.74 -14.20
CA GLN A 95 0.03 0.54 -13.71
C GLN A 95 1.57 0.55 -13.61
N GLY A 96 2.25 -0.56 -13.92
CA GLY A 96 3.71 -0.69 -13.84
C GLY A 96 4.26 -0.79 -12.41
N LEU A 97 3.39 -1.01 -11.42
CA LEU A 97 3.70 -0.94 -9.99
C LEU A 97 3.59 -2.28 -9.26
N LEU A 98 3.39 -3.40 -9.97
CA LEU A 98 3.51 -4.74 -9.36
C LEU A 98 4.98 -5.02 -8.99
N GLY A 99 5.24 -5.25 -7.70
CA GLY A 99 6.59 -5.49 -7.17
C GLY A 99 6.81 -6.91 -6.68
N SER A 100 5.94 -7.39 -5.80
CA SER A 100 6.02 -8.72 -5.18
C SER A 100 4.64 -9.26 -4.82
N VAL A 101 4.59 -10.48 -4.30
CA VAL A 101 3.38 -11.16 -3.86
C VAL A 101 3.65 -11.92 -2.56
N ASP A 102 2.69 -11.84 -1.63
CA ASP A 102 2.59 -12.76 -0.50
C ASP A 102 1.50 -13.81 -0.76
N ALA A 103 1.97 -15.05 -0.93
CA ALA A 103 1.13 -16.17 -1.31
C ALA A 103 0.47 -16.81 -0.08
N ASN A 104 -0.78 -16.43 0.18
CA ASN A 104 -1.64 -17.08 1.16
C ASN A 104 -3.09 -17.16 0.66
N ARG A 105 -4.04 -17.45 1.55
CA ARG A 105 -5.48 -17.42 1.27
C ARG A 105 -6.24 -17.10 2.56
N GLY A 106 -7.25 -16.24 2.44
CA GLY A 106 -8.25 -16.00 3.49
C GLY A 106 -9.37 -17.02 3.54
N ASP A 107 -10.18 -16.95 4.60
CA ASP A 107 -11.48 -17.59 4.65
C ASP A 107 -12.57 -16.56 4.32
N LEU A 108 -13.39 -16.85 3.29
CA LEU A 108 -14.49 -15.96 2.88
C LEU A 108 -15.75 -16.17 3.71
N LEU A 109 -15.76 -17.18 4.58
CA LEU A 109 -16.89 -17.53 5.45
C LEU A 109 -16.71 -17.00 6.89
N LEU A 110 -15.60 -16.31 7.17
CA LEU A 110 -15.30 -15.62 8.43
C LEU A 110 -15.34 -14.10 8.21
#